data_AF-A0A7Y7DEW0-F1
#
_entry.id   AF-A0A7Y7DEW0-F1
#
_cell.length_a   1.000
_cell.length_b   1.000
_cell.length_c   1.000
_cell.angle_alpha   90.00
_cell.angle_beta   90.00
_cell.angle_gamma   90.00
#
_symmetry.space_group_name_H-M   'P 1'
#
loop_
_entity.id
_entity.type
_entity.pdbx_description
1 polymer ?
#
loop_
_entity_poly.entity_id
_entity_poly.type
_entity_poly.pdbx_seq_one_letter_code
_entity_poly.pdbx_strand_id
1 'polypeptide(L)'
;MAKEIFFKTHFHFLMAILLWIFMVVGFSSVLILDGGVPDYYDTRLISHGIINFLWFTLLVIQSSLIRSNKQKIHIAIGKIGVIFFIVVTLNILYIFYTTYTRRGHFIAVDWMVLFQFILGLFLILKGFKQRKYNHQLHKDYILFGSFCLIQPAINRLAAIFGQYYIVGFILTSIVIVTLFIFHWKKIKWPVIAWLIAWGAGVYLRFIH
;
A
#
# COMPACT_ATOMS: atom_id res chain seq x y z
N MET A 1 -4.75 19.80 -23.13
CA MET A 1 -5.54 18.64 -23.58
C MET A 1 -4.72 17.34 -23.63
N ALA A 2 -3.63 17.26 -24.40
CA ALA A 2 -2.82 16.02 -24.53
C ALA A 2 -2.25 15.49 -23.19
N LYS A 3 -1.74 16.36 -22.31
CA LYS A 3 -1.22 15.98 -20.99
C LYS A 3 -2.30 15.36 -20.07
N GLU A 4 -3.52 15.89 -20.10
CA GLU A 4 -4.63 15.38 -19.28
C GLU A 4 -5.09 14.00 -19.76
N ILE A 5 -5.12 13.78 -21.08
CA ILE A 5 -5.44 12.49 -21.69
C ILE A 5 -4.38 11.45 -21.30
N PHE A 6 -3.09 11.80 -21.42
CA PHE A 6 -1.99 10.93 -21.03
C PHE A 6 -2.06 10.48 -19.56
N PHE A 7 -2.27 11.42 -18.63
CA PHE A 7 -2.39 11.07 -17.21
C PHE A 7 -3.59 10.15 -16.96
N LYS A 8 -4.71 10.39 -17.62
CA LYS A 8 -5.92 9.57 -17.45
C LYS A 8 -5.73 8.13 -17.94
N THR A 9 -4.99 7.93 -19.03
CA THR A 9 -4.74 6.59 -19.61
C THR A 9 -3.65 5.82 -18.88
N HIS A 10 -2.70 6.51 -18.25
CA HIS A 10 -1.53 5.88 -17.62
C HIS A 10 -1.52 5.93 -16.09
N PHE A 11 -2.51 6.58 -15.46
CA PHE A 11 -2.56 6.76 -14.00
C PHE A 11 -2.30 5.48 -13.23
N HIS A 12 -3.02 4.38 -13.50
CA HIS A 12 -2.89 3.15 -12.70
C HIS A 12 -1.50 2.53 -12.81
N PHE A 13 -0.85 2.63 -13.97
CA PHE A 13 0.51 2.13 -14.17
C PHE A 13 1.54 3.02 -13.47
N LEU A 14 1.42 4.35 -13.62
CA LEU A 14 2.32 5.30 -12.96
C LEU A 14 2.20 5.22 -11.44
N MET A 15 0.98 5.08 -10.92
CA MET A 15 0.76 4.87 -9.49
C MET A 15 1.28 3.51 -9.02
N ALA A 16 1.12 2.44 -9.81
CA ALA A 16 1.70 1.14 -9.45
C ALA A 16 3.24 1.23 -9.35
N ILE A 17 3.90 1.91 -10.30
CA ILE A 17 5.34 2.20 -10.25
C ILE A 17 5.67 3.02 -9.00
N LEU A 18 4.92 4.09 -8.73
CA LEU A 18 5.16 4.93 -7.57
C LEU A 18 5.10 4.10 -6.29
N LEU A 19 4.01 3.37 -6.06
CA LEU A 19 3.87 2.51 -4.87
C LEU A 19 4.99 1.45 -4.81
N TRP A 20 5.40 0.88 -5.94
CA TRP A 20 6.52 -0.05 -6.00
C TRP A 20 7.86 0.62 -5.60
N ILE A 21 8.14 1.83 -6.08
CA ILE A 21 9.33 2.60 -5.67
C ILE A 21 9.31 2.84 -4.15
N PHE A 22 8.16 3.22 -3.59
CA PHE A 22 8.00 3.38 -2.15
C PHE A 22 8.34 2.09 -1.40
N MET A 23 7.90 0.94 -1.90
CA MET A 23 8.24 -0.36 -1.31
C MET A 23 9.73 -0.66 -1.42
N VAL A 24 10.35 -0.43 -2.57
CA VAL A 24 11.79 -0.66 -2.75
C VAL A 24 12.58 0.22 -1.80
N VAL A 25 12.36 1.54 -1.80
CA VAL A 25 13.13 2.46 -0.97
C VAL A 25 12.83 2.28 0.52
N GLY A 26 11.55 2.12 0.87
CA GLY A 26 11.12 1.92 2.25
C GLY A 26 11.66 0.62 2.86
N PHE A 27 11.78 -0.46 2.08
CA PHE A 27 12.30 -1.73 2.58
C PHE A 27 13.80 -1.95 2.29
N SER A 28 14.41 -1.25 1.34
CA SER A 28 15.86 -1.33 1.11
C SER A 28 16.66 -0.68 2.23
N SER A 29 16.09 0.31 2.92
CA SER A 29 16.67 0.88 4.14
C SER A 29 16.92 -0.18 5.23
N VAL A 30 16.18 -1.30 5.21
CA VAL A 30 16.36 -2.45 6.13
C VAL A 30 17.30 -3.51 5.55
N LEU A 31 17.78 -3.37 4.31
CA LEU A 31 18.68 -4.36 3.68
C LEU A 31 20.09 -3.82 3.39
N ILE A 32 20.22 -2.50 3.25
CA ILE A 32 21.46 -1.84 2.79
C ILE A 32 22.06 -0.96 3.89
N LEU A 33 21.21 -0.29 4.65
CA LEU A 33 21.66 0.58 5.74
C LEU A 33 21.59 -0.27 7.00
N ASP A 34 22.73 -0.48 7.64
CA ASP A 34 22.84 -1.04 9.00
C ASP A 34 22.18 -0.04 9.97
N GLY A 35 20.84 0.03 9.94
CA GLY A 35 20.07 1.19 10.37
C GLY A 35 19.90 1.30 11.87
N GLY A 36 20.66 0.55 12.66
CA GLY A 36 20.54 0.51 14.12
C GLY A 36 19.16 0.09 14.62
N VAL A 37 18.33 -0.53 13.78
CA VAL A 37 16.98 -0.99 14.15
C VAL A 37 17.09 -2.39 14.79
N PRO A 38 16.70 -2.59 16.06
CA PRO A 38 16.92 -3.83 16.81
C PRO A 38 16.35 -5.13 16.21
N ASP A 39 15.51 -5.05 15.18
CA ASP A 39 14.80 -6.18 14.58
C ASP A 39 15.26 -6.51 13.13
N TYR A 40 16.48 -6.10 12.75
CA TYR A 40 17.04 -6.31 11.39
C TYR A 40 17.00 -7.79 10.94
N TYR A 41 17.21 -8.71 11.87
CA TYR A 41 17.22 -10.16 11.62
C TYR A 41 15.89 -10.85 11.94
N ASP A 42 14.81 -10.10 12.18
CA ASP A 42 13.50 -10.71 12.37
C ASP A 42 13.01 -11.29 11.04
N THR A 43 13.12 -12.62 10.91
CA THR A 43 12.71 -13.39 9.73
C THR A 43 11.26 -13.12 9.33
N ARG A 44 10.40 -12.73 10.27
CA ARG A 44 9.01 -12.34 10.02
C ARG A 44 8.93 -11.04 9.23
N LEU A 45 9.75 -10.05 9.58
CA LEU A 45 9.80 -8.77 8.87
C LEU A 45 10.47 -8.91 7.49
N ILE A 46 11.47 -9.79 7.36
CA ILE A 46 12.10 -10.12 6.07
C ILE A 46 11.08 -10.77 5.14
N SER A 47 10.40 -11.84 5.60
CA SER A 47 9.37 -12.53 4.80
C SER A 47 8.23 -11.58 4.43
N HIS A 48 7.77 -10.74 5.36
CA HIS A 48 6.80 -9.70 5.10
C HIS A 48 7.25 -8.73 4.01
N GLY A 49 8.50 -8.25 4.08
CA GLY A 49 9.07 -7.37 3.07
C GLY A 49 9.10 -8.00 1.68
N ILE A 50 9.59 -9.24 1.58
CA ILE A 50 9.66 -9.98 0.30
C ILE A 50 8.26 -10.20 -0.29
N ILE A 51 7.32 -10.67 0.52
CA ILE A 51 5.96 -10.97 0.07
C ILE A 51 5.26 -9.70 -0.44
N ASN A 52 5.39 -8.58 0.29
CA ASN A 52 4.83 -7.31 -0.18
C ASN A 52 5.56 -6.78 -1.43
N PHE A 53 6.90 -6.87 -1.49
CA PHE A 53 7.64 -6.51 -2.69
C PHE A 53 7.14 -7.27 -3.93
N LEU A 54 6.88 -8.58 -3.80
CA LEU A 54 6.30 -9.39 -4.87
C LEU A 54 4.87 -8.94 -5.23
N TRP A 55 4.03 -8.59 -4.25
CA TRP A 55 2.69 -8.04 -4.49
C TRP A 55 2.73 -6.75 -5.34
N PHE A 56 3.57 -5.80 -4.97
CA PHE A 56 3.69 -4.54 -5.72
C PHE A 56 4.37 -4.73 -7.08
N THR A 57 5.32 -5.66 -7.19
CA THR A 57 5.90 -6.05 -8.48
C THR A 57 4.82 -6.62 -9.39
N LEU A 58 3.95 -7.47 -8.85
CA LEU A 58 2.81 -7.99 -9.59
C LEU A 58 1.86 -6.87 -10.01
N LEU A 59 1.57 -5.89 -9.16
CA LEU A 59 0.74 -4.74 -9.49
C LEU A 59 1.28 -3.95 -10.70
N VAL A 60 2.61 -3.74 -10.77
CA VAL A 60 3.29 -3.12 -11.92
C VAL A 60 3.16 -3.99 -13.17
N ILE A 61 3.40 -5.30 -13.06
CA ILE A 61 3.24 -6.24 -14.18
C ILE A 61 1.80 -6.23 -14.71
N GLN A 62 0.80 -6.32 -13.82
CA GLN A 62 -0.61 -6.35 -14.20
C GLN A 62 -1.06 -5.08 -14.92
N SER A 63 -0.66 -3.91 -14.41
CA SER A 63 -0.97 -2.64 -15.05
C SER A 63 -0.23 -2.45 -16.38
N SER A 64 1.00 -2.94 -16.50
CA SER A 64 1.78 -2.96 -17.75
C SER A 64 1.14 -3.84 -18.84
N LEU A 65 0.66 -5.03 -18.47
CA LEU A 65 0.01 -5.96 -19.41
C LEU A 65 -1.27 -5.36 -20.00
N ILE A 66 -2.08 -4.68 -19.17
CA ILE A 66 -3.27 -3.97 -19.64
C ILE A 66 -2.88 -2.82 -20.58
N ARG A 67 -1.86 -2.01 -20.22
CA ARG A 67 -1.35 -0.95 -21.10
C ARG A 67 -0.86 -1.47 -22.45
N SER A 68 -0.34 -2.70 -22.46
CA SER A 68 0.18 -3.37 -23.66
C SER A 68 -0.88 -4.20 -24.41
N ASN A 69 -2.16 -4.08 -24.05
CA ASN A 69 -3.27 -4.87 -24.60
C ASN A 69 -3.10 -6.40 -24.49
N LYS A 70 -2.28 -6.88 -23.55
CA LYS A 70 -2.02 -8.32 -23.30
C LYS A 70 -3.04 -8.91 -22.30
N GLN A 71 -4.33 -8.75 -22.58
CA GLN A 71 -5.42 -9.09 -21.64
C GLN A 71 -5.44 -10.59 -21.26
N LYS A 72 -5.18 -11.50 -22.20
CA LYS A 72 -5.14 -12.95 -21.92
C LYS A 72 -4.09 -13.29 -20.86
N ILE A 73 -2.91 -12.68 -20.96
CA ILE A 73 -1.80 -12.87 -20.00
C ILE A 73 -2.15 -12.21 -18.66
N HIS A 74 -2.74 -11.00 -18.67
CA HIS A 74 -3.24 -10.34 -17.46
C HIS A 74 -4.18 -11.26 -16.68
N ILE A 75 -5.15 -11.89 -17.36
CA ILE A 75 -6.09 -12.80 -16.71
C ILE A 75 -5.39 -14.05 -16.18
N ALA A 76 -4.46 -14.64 -16.94
CA ALA A 76 -3.72 -15.83 -16.53
C ALA A 76 -2.88 -15.56 -15.27
N ILE A 77 -2.07 -14.50 -15.29
CA ILE A 77 -1.21 -14.12 -14.15
C ILE A 77 -2.06 -13.56 -13.00
N GLY A 78 -3.20 -12.92 -13.28
CA GLY A 78 -4.11 -12.39 -12.25
C GLY A 78 -4.65 -13.46 -11.31
N LYS A 79 -4.78 -14.72 -11.77
CA LYS A 79 -5.11 -15.87 -10.91
C LYS A 79 -4.03 -16.14 -9.87
N ILE A 80 -2.75 -16.07 -10.27
CA ILE A 80 -1.60 -16.16 -9.36
C ILE A 80 -1.63 -15.00 -8.37
N GLY A 81 -2.07 -13.82 -8.81
CA GLY A 81 -2.27 -12.66 -7.93
C GLY A 81 -3.26 -12.89 -6.79
N VAL A 82 -4.29 -13.70 -6.97
CA VAL A 82 -5.20 -14.07 -5.86
C VAL A 82 -4.47 -14.89 -4.80
N ILE A 83 -3.59 -15.80 -5.21
CA ILE A 83 -2.78 -16.60 -4.28
C ILE A 83 -1.82 -15.69 -3.51
N PHE A 84 -1.11 -14.81 -4.22
CA PHE A 84 -0.25 -13.82 -3.57
C PHE A 84 -1.01 -12.94 -2.59
N PHE A 85 -2.22 -12.50 -2.93
CA PHE A 85 -3.05 -11.70 -2.03
C PHE A 85 -3.37 -12.44 -0.73
N ILE A 86 -3.72 -13.74 -0.82
CA ILE A 86 -3.97 -14.58 0.35
C ILE A 86 -2.69 -14.68 1.20
N VAL A 87 -1.55 -14.95 0.58
CA VAL A 87 -0.25 -15.05 1.27
C VAL A 87 0.13 -13.74 1.96
N VAL A 88 -0.02 -12.59 1.28
CA VAL A 88 0.18 -11.24 1.86
C VAL A 88 -0.73 -11.05 3.07
N THR A 89 -2.01 -11.38 2.93
CA THR A 89 -3.02 -11.21 4.00
C THR A 89 -2.67 -12.04 5.23
N LEU A 90 -2.35 -13.32 5.05
CA LEU A 90 -1.97 -14.21 6.14
C LEU A 90 -0.66 -13.76 6.81
N ASN A 91 0.32 -13.30 6.03
CA ASN A 91 1.56 -12.78 6.56
C ASN A 91 1.35 -11.50 7.39
N ILE A 92 0.51 -10.56 6.94
CA ILE A 92 0.16 -9.36 7.71
C ILE A 92 -0.57 -9.73 9.01
N LEU A 93 -1.55 -10.63 8.95
CA LEU A 93 -2.27 -11.11 10.14
C LEU A 93 -1.31 -11.76 11.15
N TYR A 94 -0.33 -12.51 10.67
CA TYR A 94 0.70 -13.11 11.52
C TYR A 94 1.57 -12.06 12.22
N ILE A 95 1.94 -10.96 11.54
CA ILE A 95 2.64 -9.82 12.16
C ILE A 95 1.78 -9.18 13.26
N PHE A 96 0.49 -8.94 13.01
CA PHE A 96 -0.41 -8.40 14.04
C PHE A 96 -0.57 -9.34 15.24
N TYR A 97 -0.80 -10.62 14.98
CA TYR A 97 -0.91 -11.64 16.02
C TYR A 97 0.33 -11.67 16.91
N THR A 98 1.51 -11.74 16.30
CA THR A 98 2.78 -11.80 17.04
C THR A 98 3.12 -10.50 17.77
N THR A 99 2.72 -9.35 17.23
CA THR A 99 2.87 -8.06 17.91
C THR A 99 2.01 -8.02 19.17
N TYR A 100 0.75 -8.45 19.06
CA TYR A 100 -0.17 -8.51 20.20
C TYR A 100 0.30 -9.51 21.25
N THR A 101 0.72 -10.72 20.87
CA THR A 101 1.17 -11.73 21.84
C THR A 101 2.46 -11.32 22.58
N ARG A 102 3.34 -10.55 21.94
CA ARG A 102 4.56 -10.02 22.59
C ARG A 102 4.30 -8.86 23.55
N ARG A 103 3.38 -7.95 23.21
CA ARG A 103 3.12 -6.71 23.99
C ARG A 103 1.92 -6.81 24.93
N GLY A 104 1.00 -7.74 24.69
CA GLY A 104 -0.29 -7.84 25.37
C GLY A 104 -1.31 -6.77 24.98
N HIS A 105 -0.93 -5.80 24.14
CA HIS A 105 -1.78 -4.72 23.66
C HIS A 105 -1.25 -4.13 22.34
N PHE A 106 -2.07 -3.35 21.65
CA PHE A 106 -1.70 -2.57 20.48
C PHE A 106 -1.47 -1.10 20.85
N ILE A 107 -0.41 -0.50 20.32
CA ILE A 107 -0.19 0.95 20.41
C ILE A 107 -0.91 1.70 19.28
N ALA A 108 -0.96 3.03 19.35
CA ALA A 108 -1.67 3.88 18.38
C ALA A 108 -1.34 3.58 16.91
N VAL A 109 -0.05 3.37 16.60
CA VAL A 109 0.39 3.06 15.23
C VAL A 109 -0.07 1.67 14.78
N ASP A 110 -0.14 0.68 15.68
CA ASP A 110 -0.61 -0.67 15.35
C ASP A 110 -2.07 -0.62 14.93
N TRP A 111 -2.91 0.13 15.67
CA TRP A 111 -4.31 0.35 15.33
C TRP A 111 -4.48 1.06 13.99
N MET A 112 -3.70 2.12 13.73
CA MET A 112 -3.74 2.84 12.45
C MET A 112 -3.46 1.90 11.27
N VAL A 113 -2.37 1.12 11.35
CA VAL A 113 -1.99 0.18 10.29
C VAL A 113 -3.03 -0.93 10.15
N LEU A 114 -3.62 -1.41 11.26
CA LEU A 114 -4.66 -2.43 11.24
C LEU A 114 -5.92 -1.96 10.52
N PHE A 115 -6.41 -0.75 10.82
CA PHE A 115 -7.58 -0.17 10.13
C PHE A 115 -7.32 0.03 8.63
N GLN A 116 -6.13 0.53 8.27
CA GLN A 116 -5.75 0.65 6.87
C GLN A 116 -5.65 -0.71 6.19
N PHE A 117 -5.10 -1.73 6.85
CA PHE A 117 -5.09 -3.10 6.34
C PHE A 117 -6.50 -3.63 6.10
N ILE A 118 -7.42 -3.49 7.06
CA ILE A 118 -8.81 -3.92 6.92
C ILE A 118 -9.49 -3.20 5.73
N LEU A 119 -9.31 -1.89 5.62
CA LEU A 119 -9.81 -1.12 4.48
C LEU A 119 -9.21 -1.60 3.16
N GLY A 120 -7.89 -1.82 3.12
CA GLY A 120 -7.17 -2.33 1.96
C GLY A 120 -7.67 -3.70 1.50
N LEU A 121 -7.80 -4.64 2.45
CA LEU A 121 -8.35 -5.98 2.26
C LEU A 121 -9.76 -5.90 1.66
N PHE A 122 -10.64 -5.11 2.28
CA PHE A 122 -12.01 -4.91 1.80
C PHE A 122 -12.05 -4.37 0.37
N LEU A 123 -11.24 -3.35 0.07
CA LEU A 123 -11.18 -2.76 -1.26
C LEU A 123 -10.63 -3.74 -2.29
N ILE A 124 -9.55 -4.46 -2.00
CA ILE A 124 -8.98 -5.43 -2.94
C ILE A 124 -9.98 -6.55 -3.24
N LEU A 125 -10.68 -7.09 -2.23
CA LEU A 125 -11.75 -8.07 -2.42
C LEU A 125 -12.88 -7.51 -3.29
N LYS A 126 -13.32 -6.27 -3.03
CA LYS A 126 -14.30 -5.58 -3.87
C LYS A 126 -13.78 -5.39 -5.29
N GLY A 127 -12.50 -5.07 -5.46
CA GLY A 127 -11.81 -4.97 -6.74
C GLY A 127 -11.87 -6.28 -7.52
N PHE A 128 -11.54 -7.41 -6.88
CA PHE A 128 -11.69 -8.72 -7.50
C PHE A 128 -13.13 -9.01 -7.89
N LYS A 129 -14.13 -8.68 -7.06
CA LYS A 129 -15.55 -8.84 -7.42
C LYS A 129 -15.94 -8.03 -8.66
N GLN A 130 -15.43 -6.81 -8.79
CA GLN A 130 -15.76 -5.90 -9.90
C GLN A 130 -15.06 -6.25 -11.23
N ARG A 131 -14.13 -7.21 -11.25
CA ARG A 131 -13.33 -7.56 -12.44
C ARG A 131 -14.13 -7.90 -13.71
N LYS A 132 -15.36 -8.40 -13.56
CA LYS A 132 -16.25 -8.77 -14.67
C LYS A 132 -17.30 -7.70 -15.02
N TYR A 133 -17.61 -6.82 -14.09
CA TYR A 133 -18.77 -5.93 -14.19
C TYR A 133 -18.37 -4.48 -14.46
N ASN A 134 -17.30 -4.02 -13.82
CA ASN A 134 -16.82 -2.66 -13.96
C ASN A 134 -15.29 -2.62 -13.86
N HIS A 135 -14.63 -2.63 -15.02
CA HIS A 135 -13.17 -2.63 -15.12
C HIS A 135 -12.53 -1.38 -14.49
N GLN A 136 -13.22 -0.24 -14.50
CA GLN A 136 -12.69 0.97 -13.86
C GLN A 136 -12.68 0.83 -12.34
N LEU A 137 -13.79 0.37 -11.75
CA LEU A 137 -13.87 0.10 -10.31
C LEU A 137 -12.90 -1.00 -9.88
N HIS A 138 -12.70 -2.03 -10.71
CA HIS A 138 -11.68 -3.05 -10.46
C HIS A 138 -10.30 -2.41 -10.28
N LYS A 139 -9.84 -1.63 -11.27
CA LYS A 139 -8.51 -0.98 -11.22
C LYS A 139 -8.40 -0.01 -10.05
N ASP A 140 -9.42 0.82 -9.82
CA ASP A 140 -9.44 1.82 -8.75
C ASP A 140 -9.35 1.17 -7.37
N TYR A 141 -10.11 0.10 -7.12
CA TYR A 141 -10.12 -0.58 -5.83
C TYR A 141 -8.87 -1.42 -5.57
N ILE A 142 -8.34 -2.12 -6.58
CA ILE A 142 -7.07 -2.85 -6.43
C ILE A 142 -5.93 -1.88 -6.12
N LEU A 143 -5.86 -0.75 -6.82
CA LEU A 143 -4.79 0.23 -6.64
C LEU A 143 -4.90 0.97 -5.31
N PHE A 144 -6.07 1.51 -4.98
CA PHE A 144 -6.25 2.23 -3.70
C PHE A 144 -6.17 1.28 -2.51
N GLY A 145 -6.70 0.06 -2.63
CA GLY A 145 -6.56 -0.96 -1.60
C GLY A 145 -5.10 -1.37 -1.38
N SER A 146 -4.30 -1.44 -2.44
CA SER A 146 -2.84 -1.66 -2.32
C SER A 146 -2.14 -0.47 -1.68
N PHE A 147 -2.55 0.77 -1.99
CA PHE A 147 -2.05 1.97 -1.29
C PHE A 147 -2.30 1.89 0.23
N CYS A 148 -3.45 1.40 0.67
CA CYS A 148 -3.69 1.21 2.11
C CYS A 148 -2.67 0.26 2.78
N LEU A 149 -1.97 -0.58 2.01
CA LEU A 149 -0.96 -1.51 2.52
C LEU A 149 0.46 -0.93 2.55
N ILE A 150 0.72 0.26 1.97
CA ILE A 150 2.08 0.83 1.89
C ILE A 150 2.55 1.56 3.15
N GLN A 151 1.70 1.63 4.18
CA GLN A 151 1.97 2.41 5.39
C GLN A 151 3.32 2.10 6.05
N PRO A 152 3.76 0.84 6.21
CA PRO A 152 5.09 0.54 6.74
C PRO A 152 6.23 1.08 5.86
N ALA A 153 6.07 1.08 4.54
CA ALA A 153 7.05 1.65 3.62
C ALA A 153 7.14 3.17 3.75
N ILE A 154 6.01 3.86 3.88
CA ILE A 154 5.96 5.31 4.15
C ILE A 154 6.67 5.62 5.47
N ASN A 155 6.38 4.86 6.53
CA ASN A 155 7.01 5.06 7.84
C ASN A 155 8.55 4.96 7.74
N ARG A 156 9.07 3.99 6.98
CA ARG A 156 10.52 3.81 6.82
C ARG A 156 11.16 4.87 5.94
N LEU A 157 10.49 5.27 4.86
CA LEU A 157 10.96 6.40 4.06
C LEU A 157 11.00 7.69 4.89
N ALA A 158 9.98 7.93 5.71
CA ALA A 158 9.93 9.08 6.61
C ALA A 158 11.08 9.07 7.63
N ALA A 159 11.57 7.90 8.04
CA ALA A 159 12.71 7.77 8.96
C ALA A 159 14.01 8.37 8.40
N ILE A 160 14.16 8.43 7.07
CA ILE A 160 15.32 9.07 6.41
C ILE A 160 15.40 10.57 6.74
N PHE A 161 14.27 11.20 7.05
CA PHE A 161 14.21 12.62 7.41
C PHE A 161 14.64 12.92 8.87
N GLY A 162 15.00 11.89 9.65
CA GLY A 162 15.51 12.04 11.02
C GLY A 162 14.54 12.82 11.91
N GLN A 163 15.00 13.96 12.44
CA GLN A 163 14.19 14.85 13.28
C GLN A 163 12.95 15.42 12.57
N TYR A 164 12.93 15.44 11.23
CA TYR A 164 11.79 15.88 10.43
C TYR A 164 10.89 14.72 9.98
N TYR A 165 10.98 13.56 10.64
CA TYR A 165 10.18 12.36 10.37
C TYR A 165 8.70 12.69 10.12
N ILE A 166 8.07 13.46 11.00
CA ILE A 166 6.64 13.75 10.91
C ILE A 166 6.28 14.56 9.67
N VAL A 167 7.15 15.49 9.25
CA VAL A 167 6.94 16.29 8.05
C VAL A 167 7.04 15.39 6.82
N GLY A 168 8.09 14.56 6.73
CA GLY A 168 8.26 13.60 5.64
C GLY A 168 7.10 12.61 5.55
N PHE A 169 6.62 12.15 6.70
CA PHE A 169 5.46 11.27 6.84
C PHE A 169 4.17 11.91 6.30
N ILE A 170 3.80 13.09 6.80
CA ILE A 170 2.57 13.81 6.42
C ILE A 170 2.61 14.20 4.94
N LEU A 171 3.71 14.80 4.48
CA LEU A 171 3.83 15.26 3.10
C LEU A 171 3.70 14.10 2.11
N THR A 172 4.39 13.00 2.38
CA THR A 172 4.31 11.79 1.54
C THR A 172 2.87 11.29 1.42
N SER A 173 2.20 11.12 2.57
CA SER A 173 0.82 10.64 2.63
C SER A 173 -0.15 11.56 1.88
N ILE A 174 -0.07 12.88 2.11
CA ILE A 174 -0.94 13.87 1.48
C ILE A 174 -0.71 13.92 -0.03
N VAL A 175 0.54 13.89 -0.50
CA VAL A 175 0.85 13.90 -1.93
C VAL A 175 0.20 12.71 -2.63
N ILE A 176 0.38 11.49 -2.10
CA ILE A 176 -0.19 10.28 -2.72
C ILE A 176 -1.72 10.33 -2.75
N VAL A 177 -2.37 10.72 -1.64
CA VAL A 177 -3.83 10.86 -1.58
C VAL A 177 -4.33 11.93 -2.55
N THR A 178 -3.61 13.04 -2.68
CA THR A 178 -3.95 14.12 -3.63
C THR A 178 -3.92 13.62 -5.06
N LEU A 179 -2.97 12.74 -5.43
CA LEU A 179 -2.94 12.11 -6.76
C LEU A 179 -4.21 11.28 -7.03
N PHE A 180 -4.73 10.55 -6.04
CA PHE A 180 -6.00 9.83 -6.17
C PHE A 180 -7.20 10.77 -6.31
N ILE A 181 -7.27 11.84 -5.52
CA ILE A 181 -8.35 12.84 -5.60
C ILE A 181 -8.31 13.51 -6.98
N PHE A 182 -7.13 13.90 -7.45
CA PHE A 182 -6.92 14.48 -8.77
C PHE A 182 -7.40 13.52 -9.88
N HIS A 183 -7.03 12.24 -9.82
CA HIS A 183 -7.48 11.24 -10.78
C HIS A 183 -9.00 11.05 -10.78
N TRP A 184 -9.63 11.00 -9.60
CA TRP A 184 -11.07 10.78 -9.48
C TRP A 184 -11.91 12.04 -9.70
N LYS A 185 -11.29 13.23 -9.70
CA LYS A 185 -11.95 14.54 -9.77
C LYS A 185 -12.97 14.78 -8.65
N LYS A 186 -12.94 13.95 -7.60
CA LYS A 186 -13.78 14.04 -6.40
C LYS A 186 -13.21 13.19 -5.27
N ILE A 187 -13.52 13.58 -4.05
CA ILE A 187 -13.24 12.75 -2.87
C ILE A 187 -14.24 11.59 -2.85
N LYS A 188 -13.73 10.36 -2.88
CA LYS A 188 -14.55 9.15 -2.73
C LYS A 188 -14.47 8.64 -1.29
N TRP A 189 -15.47 7.87 -0.87
CA TRP A 189 -15.51 7.28 0.47
C TRP A 189 -14.23 6.53 0.91
N PRO A 190 -13.45 5.81 0.04
CA PRO A 190 -12.23 5.15 0.47
C PRO A 190 -11.17 6.14 0.98
N VAL A 191 -11.10 7.33 0.37
CA VAL A 191 -10.19 8.40 0.81
C VAL A 191 -10.63 8.95 2.16
N ILE A 192 -11.93 9.17 2.35
CA ILE A 192 -12.47 9.64 3.63
C ILE A 192 -12.18 8.63 4.74
N ALA A 193 -12.50 7.35 4.51
CA ALA A 193 -12.22 6.28 5.47
C ALA A 193 -10.74 6.17 5.80
N TRP A 194 -9.88 6.26 4.78
CA TRP A 194 -8.42 6.24 4.97
C TRP A 194 -7.93 7.46 5.76
N LEU A 195 -8.41 8.67 5.45
CA LEU A 195 -8.05 9.90 6.16
C LEU A 195 -8.49 9.89 7.61
N ILE A 196 -9.65 9.34 7.93
CA ILE A 196 -10.13 9.17 9.31
C ILE A 196 -9.20 8.22 10.07
N ALA A 197 -8.93 7.03 9.52
CA ALA A 197 -8.07 6.04 10.16
C ALA A 197 -6.63 6.57 10.35
N TRP A 198 -6.08 7.20 9.31
CA TRP A 198 -4.74 7.79 9.33
C TRP A 198 -4.65 8.98 10.29
N GLY A 199 -5.62 9.90 10.23
CA GLY A 199 -5.68 11.08 11.10
C GLY A 199 -5.83 10.72 12.58
N ALA A 200 -6.68 9.74 12.90
CA ALA A 200 -6.81 9.20 14.25
C ALA A 200 -5.50 8.57 14.74
N GLY A 201 -4.82 7.80 13.89
CA GLY A 201 -3.52 7.21 14.21
C GLY A 201 -2.42 8.24 14.46
N VAL A 202 -2.39 9.30 13.65
CA VAL A 202 -1.49 10.45 13.84
C VAL A 202 -1.80 11.15 15.16
N TYR A 203 -3.06 11.51 15.39
CA TYR A 203 -3.50 12.19 16.62
C TYR A 203 -3.12 11.41 17.88
N LEU A 204 -3.43 10.11 17.91
CA LEU A 204 -3.14 9.24 19.06
C LEU A 204 -1.63 9.05 19.32
N ARG A 205 -0.79 9.19 18.29
CA ARG A 205 0.67 9.09 18.43
C ARG A 205 1.32 10.31 19.08
N PHE A 206 0.67 11.47 19.07
CA PHE A 206 1.26 12.74 19.55
C PHE A 206 0.70 13.22 20.89
N ILE A 207 -0.36 12.58 21.40
CA ILE A 207 -1.02 12.97 22.65
C ILE A 207 -0.69 12.00 23.80
N HIS A 208 -0.06 10.87 23.48
CA HIS A 208 0.44 9.86 24.42
C HIS A 208 1.91 9.57 24.12
#